data_AF-A0AAD6SJ59-F1
#
_entry.id   AF-A0AAD6SJ59-F1
#
_cell.length_a   1.000
_cell.length_b   1.000
_cell.length_c   1.000
_cell.angle_alpha   90.00
_cell.angle_beta   90.00
_cell.angle_gamma   90.00
#
_symmetry.space_group_name_H-M   'P 1'
#
loop_
_entity.id
_entity.type
_entity.pdbx_description
1 polymer ?
#
loop_
_entity_poly.entity_id
_entity_poly.type
_entity_poly.pdbx_seq_one_letter_code
_entity_poly.pdbx_strand_id
1 'polypeptide(L)'
;LIGELGKVNTNDHLGGQHEATLLNTWIHAANLRRWINRPNCPAVLREFYRLFTRILGINLGDRTEAGKTDIKAADSRPANYQYDGVHYSRSSTHLGNSLVIHVGSTGKTYAGSIEEIVVDKQQQVVFKVRRQAPLPKGKNDPFRRFTYFPATTYSSKMLDEVDVIHPSSIIGHYARFEFSEERAVVLNLSR
;
A
#
# COMPACT_ATOMS: atom_id res chain seq x y z
N LEU A 1 -8.47 -9.81 2.24
CA LEU A 1 -9.15 -9.11 3.36
C LEU A 1 -10.41 -8.39 2.89
N ILE A 2 -10.36 -7.47 1.90
CA ILE A 2 -11.58 -6.80 1.39
C ILE A 2 -12.64 -7.83 0.94
N GLY A 3 -12.24 -8.88 0.22
CA GLY A 3 -13.15 -9.96 -0.18
C GLY A 3 -13.57 -10.92 0.93
N GLU A 4 -12.91 -10.91 2.09
CA GLU A 4 -13.32 -11.71 3.27
C GLU A 4 -14.20 -10.88 4.21
N LEU A 5 -13.92 -9.58 4.36
CA LEU A 5 -14.77 -8.61 5.05
C LEU A 5 -16.14 -8.48 4.36
N GLY A 6 -16.19 -8.52 3.02
CA GLY A 6 -17.45 -8.51 2.28
C GLY A 6 -18.29 -9.79 2.41
N LYS A 7 -17.73 -10.87 2.98
CA LYS A 7 -18.46 -12.13 3.27
C LYS A 7 -19.01 -12.17 4.70
N VAL A 8 -18.61 -11.25 5.56
CA VAL A 8 -19.19 -11.12 6.90
C VAL A 8 -20.57 -10.49 6.72
N ASN A 9 -21.61 -11.18 7.20
CA ASN A 9 -22.98 -10.74 7.05
C ASN A 9 -23.20 -9.44 7.86
N THR A 10 -23.21 -8.29 7.18
CA THR A 10 -23.35 -6.95 7.76
C THR A 10 -24.81 -6.50 7.92
N ASN A 11 -25.78 -7.40 7.76
CA ASN A 11 -27.21 -7.04 7.84
C ASN A 11 -27.72 -6.87 9.27
N ASP A 12 -27.03 -7.42 10.27
CA ASP A 12 -27.32 -7.17 11.67
C ASP A 12 -26.21 -6.30 12.26
N HIS A 13 -26.59 -5.26 13.01
CA HIS A 13 -25.78 -4.20 13.59
C HIS A 13 -24.67 -4.67 14.56
N LEU A 14 -23.76 -5.56 14.12
CA LEU A 14 -22.47 -5.83 14.76
C LEU A 14 -21.57 -4.64 14.49
N GLY A 15 -21.83 -3.56 15.24
CA GLY A 15 -21.39 -2.21 15.01
C GLY A 15 -19.88 -2.02 14.83
N GLY A 16 -19.54 -0.82 14.33
CA GLY A 16 -18.21 -0.43 13.88
C GLY A 16 -17.05 -0.61 14.87
N GLN A 17 -17.27 -1.01 16.13
CA GLN A 17 -16.19 -1.41 17.04
C GLN A 17 -15.54 -2.75 16.64
N HIS A 18 -16.32 -3.73 16.17
CA HIS A 18 -15.74 -5.00 15.70
C HIS A 18 -14.95 -4.79 14.41
N GLU A 19 -15.54 -4.04 13.46
CA GLU A 19 -14.86 -3.67 12.22
C GLU A 19 -13.62 -2.81 12.49
N ALA A 20 -13.70 -1.83 13.40
CA ALA A 20 -12.55 -1.03 13.80
C ALA A 20 -11.47 -1.88 14.48
N THR A 21 -11.84 -2.86 15.30
CA THR A 21 -10.88 -3.76 15.96
C THR A 21 -10.19 -4.66 14.95
N LEU A 22 -10.94 -5.23 14.00
CA LEU A 22 -10.40 -6.03 12.88
C LEU A 22 -9.48 -5.20 11.98
N LEU A 23 -9.92 -4.00 11.63
CA LEU A 23 -9.12 -3.06 10.85
C LEU A 23 -7.83 -2.73 11.60
N ASN A 24 -7.92 -2.32 12.87
CA ASN A 24 -6.79 -1.91 13.70
C ASN A 24 -5.80 -3.06 13.94
N THR A 25 -6.27 -4.28 14.21
CA THR A 25 -5.40 -5.45 14.37
C THR A 25 -4.67 -5.78 13.09
N TRP A 26 -5.32 -5.68 11.93
CA TRP A 26 -4.67 -5.90 10.64
C TRP A 26 -3.62 -4.84 10.32
N ILE A 27 -3.98 -3.58 10.58
CA ILE A 27 -3.14 -2.39 10.57
C ILE A 27 -1.84 -2.61 11.38
N HIS A 28 -1.99 -2.96 12.66
CA HIS A 28 -0.86 -3.24 13.55
C HIS A 28 -0.01 -4.42 13.08
N ALA A 29 -0.64 -5.47 12.55
CA ALA A 29 0.08 -6.62 12.00
C ALA A 29 0.90 -6.24 10.75
N ALA A 30 0.36 -5.41 9.86
CA ALA A 30 1.08 -4.92 8.68
C ALA A 30 2.29 -4.05 9.07
N ASN A 31 2.12 -3.17 10.05
CA ASN A 31 3.20 -2.37 10.61
C ASN A 31 4.29 -3.21 11.25
N LEU A 32 3.91 -4.23 12.03
CA LEU A 32 4.86 -5.15 12.66
C LEU A 32 5.68 -5.90 11.60
N ARG A 33 5.04 -6.43 10.55
CA ARG A 33 5.73 -7.09 9.43
C ARG A 33 6.72 -6.14 8.75
N ARG A 34 6.27 -4.92 8.44
CA ARG A 34 7.12 -3.89 7.84
C ARG A 34 8.34 -3.58 8.71
N TRP A 35 8.16 -3.50 10.03
CA TRP A 35 9.25 -3.20 10.96
C TRP A 35 10.23 -4.37 11.10
N ILE A 36 9.72 -5.61 11.11
CA ILE A 36 10.53 -6.83 11.11
C ILE A 36 11.40 -6.92 9.84
N ASN A 37 10.86 -6.53 8.69
CA ASN A 37 11.56 -6.58 7.40
C ASN A 37 12.61 -5.47 7.21
N ARG A 38 12.72 -4.49 8.13
CA ARG A 38 13.76 -3.46 8.04
C ARG A 38 15.15 -4.04 8.32
N PRO A 39 16.20 -3.56 7.63
CA PRO A 39 17.58 -4.03 7.86
C PRO A 39 18.05 -3.83 9.31
N ASN A 40 17.53 -2.80 9.99
CA ASN A 40 17.87 -2.43 11.37
C ASN A 40 16.95 -3.07 12.43
N CYS A 41 16.15 -4.09 12.09
CA CYS A 41 15.31 -4.79 13.06
C CYS A 41 16.16 -5.55 14.10
N PRO A 42 15.93 -5.37 15.42
CA PRO A 42 16.62 -6.11 16.49
C PRO A 42 16.51 -7.62 16.33
N ALA A 43 17.60 -8.34 16.59
CA ALA A 43 17.70 -9.79 16.40
C ALA A 43 16.61 -10.57 17.16
N VAL A 44 16.30 -10.14 18.39
CA VAL A 44 15.27 -10.76 19.25
C VAL A 44 13.91 -10.82 18.56
N LEU A 45 13.51 -9.77 17.85
CA LEU A 45 12.21 -9.72 17.18
C LEU A 45 12.15 -10.58 15.91
N ARG A 46 13.30 -10.83 15.27
CA ARG A 46 13.38 -11.83 14.17
C ARG A 46 13.25 -13.25 14.70
N GLU A 47 13.82 -13.56 15.87
CA GLU A 47 13.68 -14.89 16.46
C GLU A 47 12.23 -15.16 16.91
N PHE A 48 11.57 -14.17 17.52
CA PHE A 48 10.14 -14.30 17.83
C PHE A 48 9.31 -14.49 16.56
N TYR A 49 9.59 -13.71 15.50
CA TYR A 49 8.91 -13.89 14.21
C TYR A 49 9.08 -15.30 13.66
N ARG A 50 10.30 -15.86 13.67
CA ARG A 50 10.55 -17.24 13.25
C ARG A 50 9.79 -18.26 14.09
N LEU A 51 9.77 -18.09 15.41
CA LEU A 51 9.02 -18.98 16.31
C LEU A 51 7.52 -18.93 16.03
N PHE A 52 6.93 -17.74 15.90
CA PHE A 52 5.51 -17.60 15.58
C PHE A 52 5.16 -18.19 14.21
N THR A 53 5.98 -17.95 13.20
CA THR A 53 5.81 -18.51 11.85
C THR A 53 5.85 -20.05 11.88
N ARG A 54 6.78 -20.62 12.66
CA ARG A 54 6.95 -22.07 12.83
C ARG A 54 5.79 -22.71 13.60
N ILE A 55 5.32 -22.09 14.67
CA ILE A 55 4.26 -22.65 15.54
C ILE A 55 2.88 -22.53 14.88
N LEU A 56 2.61 -21.42 14.21
CA LEU A 56 1.30 -21.15 13.62
C LEU A 56 1.16 -21.74 12.20
N GLY A 57 2.25 -22.24 11.61
CA GLY A 57 2.24 -22.79 10.23
C GLY A 57 1.91 -21.74 9.17
N ILE A 58 1.94 -20.46 9.52
CA ILE A 58 1.61 -19.37 8.61
C ILE A 58 2.90 -18.94 7.92
N ASN A 59 3.12 -19.36 6.68
CA ASN A 59 4.20 -18.82 5.85
C ASN A 59 3.92 -17.35 5.52
N LEU A 60 4.37 -16.45 6.40
CA LEU A 60 4.14 -15.00 6.32
C LEU A 60 5.15 -14.24 5.44
N GLY A 61 5.97 -14.95 4.70
CA GLY A 61 7.00 -14.37 3.86
C GLY A 61 8.04 -15.41 3.57
N ASP A 62 7.67 -16.42 2.80
CA ASP A 62 8.70 -17.20 2.13
C ASP A 62 9.25 -16.28 1.03
N ARG A 63 10.53 -15.92 1.16
CA ARG A 63 11.27 -15.34 0.06
C ARG A 63 11.39 -16.45 -0.98
N THR A 64 10.44 -16.50 -1.91
CA THR A 64 10.66 -17.26 -3.13
C THR A 64 11.80 -16.57 -3.85
N GLU A 65 13.00 -17.14 -3.73
CA GLU A 65 14.12 -16.82 -4.59
C GLU A 65 13.61 -16.92 -6.04
N ALA A 66 13.64 -15.77 -6.72
CA ALA A 66 13.20 -15.67 -8.09
C ALA A 66 13.97 -16.70 -8.92
N GLY A 67 13.21 -17.59 -9.57
CA GLY A 67 13.74 -18.56 -10.50
C GLY A 67 14.64 -17.88 -11.53
N LYS A 68 15.83 -18.44 -11.71
CA LYS A 68 16.69 -18.16 -12.86
C LYS A 68 15.93 -18.57 -14.12
N THR A 69 15.59 -17.61 -14.97
CA THR A 69 15.31 -17.86 -16.38
C THR A 69 15.94 -16.77 -17.23
N ASP A 70 16.99 -17.20 -17.91
CA ASP A 70 17.48 -16.85 -19.24
C ASP A 70 17.46 -15.39 -19.74
N ILE A 71 18.67 -14.97 -20.08
CA ILE A 71 19.04 -13.71 -20.72
C ILE A 71 18.54 -13.71 -22.17
N LYS A 72 17.53 -12.87 -22.46
CA LYS A 72 17.43 -11.91 -23.60
C LYS A 72 15.97 -11.46 -23.80
N ALA A 73 15.61 -10.21 -23.46
CA ALA A 73 14.52 -9.43 -24.10
C ALA A 73 14.45 -8.01 -23.50
N ALA A 74 13.77 -7.09 -24.20
CA ALA A 74 13.60 -5.68 -23.85
C ALA A 74 13.02 -5.41 -22.44
N ASP A 75 12.99 -4.14 -22.02
CA ASP A 75 12.35 -3.71 -20.76
C ASP A 75 10.94 -4.32 -20.65
N SER A 76 10.70 -5.06 -19.58
CA SER A 76 9.42 -5.71 -19.33
C SER A 76 8.47 -4.73 -18.63
N ARG A 77 7.20 -4.75 -19.03
CA ARG A 77 6.15 -3.91 -18.44
C ARG A 77 5.02 -4.79 -17.88
N PRO A 78 5.26 -5.49 -16.77
CA PRO A 78 4.28 -6.42 -16.23
C PRO A 78 3.04 -5.66 -15.70
N ALA A 79 1.89 -6.34 -15.70
CA ALA A 79 0.65 -5.78 -15.18
C ALA A 79 0.60 -5.74 -13.64
N ASN A 80 1.37 -6.61 -12.99
CA ASN A 80 1.50 -6.73 -11.54
C ASN A 80 2.95 -7.08 -11.16
N TYR A 81 3.30 -6.80 -9.90
CA TYR A 81 4.61 -7.10 -9.35
C TYR A 81 4.49 -7.33 -7.85
N GLN A 82 5.15 -8.37 -7.35
CA GLN A 82 5.21 -8.67 -5.92
C GLN A 82 6.55 -8.19 -5.35
N TYR A 83 6.50 -7.36 -4.31
CA TYR A 83 7.69 -6.89 -3.61
C TYR A 83 7.48 -7.02 -2.10
N ASP A 84 8.41 -7.69 -1.41
CA ASP A 84 8.36 -7.95 0.03
C ASP A 84 7.01 -8.53 0.50
N GLY A 85 6.48 -9.51 -0.25
CA GLY A 85 5.20 -10.16 0.06
C GLY A 85 3.94 -9.33 -0.28
N VAL A 86 4.10 -8.08 -0.74
CA VAL A 86 3.00 -7.19 -1.10
C VAL A 86 2.79 -7.17 -2.62
N HIS A 87 1.54 -7.26 -3.04
CA HIS A 87 1.17 -7.20 -4.45
C HIS A 87 0.88 -5.76 -4.89
N TYR A 88 1.54 -5.36 -5.97
CA TYR A 88 1.32 -4.09 -6.65
C TYR A 88 0.80 -4.36 -8.05
N SER A 89 -0.08 -3.49 -8.52
CA SER A 89 -0.62 -3.58 -9.88
C SER A 89 -0.70 -2.19 -10.49
N ARG A 90 -0.67 -2.12 -11.81
CA ARG A 90 -1.04 -0.88 -12.51
C ARG A 90 -2.53 -0.57 -12.33
N SER A 91 -2.88 0.71 -12.41
CA SER A 91 -4.24 1.26 -12.30
C SER A 91 -5.22 0.56 -13.23
N SER A 92 -4.80 0.31 -14.47
CA SER A 92 -5.59 -0.39 -15.50
C SER A 92 -5.80 -1.88 -15.25
N THR A 93 -5.13 -2.48 -14.26
CA THR A 93 -5.28 -3.90 -13.92
C THR A 93 -6.01 -4.09 -12.60
N HIS A 94 -5.63 -3.35 -11.55
CA HIS A 94 -6.34 -3.41 -10.27
C HIS A 94 -6.14 -2.10 -9.52
N LEU A 95 -7.17 -1.26 -9.53
CA LEU A 95 -7.14 0.07 -8.92
C LEU A 95 -6.71 0.00 -7.45
N GLY A 96 -7.28 -0.88 -6.65
CA GLY A 96 -6.93 -0.97 -5.22
C GLY A 96 -5.45 -1.29 -4.95
N ASN A 97 -4.78 -2.02 -5.85
CA ASN A 97 -3.38 -2.40 -5.69
C ASN A 97 -2.44 -1.35 -6.30
N SER A 98 -2.97 -0.41 -7.09
CA SER A 98 -2.23 0.71 -7.66
C SER A 98 -2.16 1.90 -6.71
N LEU A 99 -3.12 2.06 -5.80
CA LEU A 99 -3.19 3.18 -4.86
C LEU A 99 -2.15 3.01 -3.75
N VAL A 100 -1.08 3.80 -3.81
CA VAL A 100 0.06 3.72 -2.90
C VAL A 100 0.44 5.08 -2.31
N ILE A 101 0.92 5.06 -1.06
CA ILE A 101 1.59 6.19 -0.42
C ILE A 101 3.09 5.94 -0.47
N HIS A 102 3.87 6.89 -0.98
CA HIS A 102 5.32 6.78 -1.08
C HIS A 102 6.06 8.01 -0.55
N VAL A 103 7.34 7.84 -0.24
CA VAL A 103 8.25 8.92 0.12
C VAL A 103 8.91 9.46 -1.15
N GLY A 104 8.77 10.77 -1.40
CA GLY A 104 9.48 11.46 -2.48
C GLY A 104 10.92 11.82 -2.10
N SER A 105 11.68 12.36 -3.06
CA SER A 105 13.11 12.70 -2.87
C SER A 105 13.38 13.71 -1.74
N THR A 106 12.40 14.56 -1.42
CA THR A 106 12.47 15.56 -0.34
C THR A 106 12.12 15.00 1.04
N GLY A 107 11.84 13.70 1.14
CA GLY A 107 11.35 13.06 2.37
C GLY A 107 9.85 13.28 2.63
N LYS A 108 9.17 14.10 1.82
CA LYS A 108 7.72 14.30 1.90
C LYS A 108 6.98 13.07 1.38
N THR A 109 5.85 12.76 2.00
CA THR A 109 4.97 11.65 1.59
C THR A 109 3.92 12.12 0.59
N TYR A 110 3.65 11.29 -0.41
CA TYR A 110 2.67 11.54 -1.45
C TYR A 110 1.75 10.33 -1.60
N ALA A 111 0.46 10.59 -1.86
CA ALA A 111 -0.47 9.57 -2.32
C ALA A 111 -0.48 9.58 -3.86
N GLY A 112 -0.57 8.41 -4.49
CA GLY A 112 -0.62 8.31 -5.94
C GLY A 112 -1.15 6.97 -6.44
N SER A 113 -1.17 6.80 -7.75
CA SER A 113 -1.58 5.58 -8.43
C SER A 113 -0.45 5.07 -9.31
N ILE A 114 -0.10 3.79 -9.19
CA ILE A 114 0.84 3.14 -10.10
C ILE A 114 0.20 3.06 -11.49
N GLU A 115 0.75 3.78 -12.46
CA GLU A 115 0.29 3.76 -13.85
C GLU A 115 1.07 2.74 -14.68
N GLU A 116 2.37 2.59 -14.41
CA GLU A 116 3.22 1.60 -15.07
C GLU A 116 4.19 0.95 -14.08
N ILE A 117 4.49 -0.32 -14.33
CA ILE A 117 5.58 -1.05 -13.70
C ILE A 117 6.59 -1.33 -14.80
N VAL A 118 7.86 -0.99 -14.57
CA VAL A 118 8.94 -1.22 -15.52
C VAL A 118 10.02 -2.05 -14.84
N VAL A 119 10.38 -3.16 -15.46
CA VAL A 119 11.51 -4.00 -15.05
C VAL A 119 12.57 -3.90 -16.14
N ASP A 120 13.73 -3.37 -15.79
CA ASP A 120 14.83 -3.21 -16.73
C ASP A 120 15.56 -4.54 -16.98
N LYS A 121 16.55 -4.49 -17.87
CA LYS A 121 17.38 -5.65 -18.24
C LYS A 121 18.22 -6.18 -17.08
N GLN A 122 18.54 -5.34 -16.10
CA GLN A 122 19.24 -5.70 -14.87
C GLN A 122 18.30 -6.20 -13.77
N GLN A 123 17.03 -6.50 -14.10
CA GLN A 123 15.99 -6.92 -13.15
C GLN A 123 15.72 -5.87 -12.06
N GLN A 124 16.08 -4.60 -12.29
CA GLN A 124 15.68 -3.51 -11.42
C GLN A 124 14.27 -3.09 -11.77
N VAL A 125 13.47 -2.87 -10.73
CA VAL A 125 12.08 -2.52 -10.86
C VAL A 125 11.87 -1.07 -10.45
N VAL A 126 11.12 -0.34 -11.28
CA VAL A 126 10.63 1.00 -10.95
C VAL A 126 9.14 1.09 -11.24
N PHE A 127 8.43 1.81 -10.39
CA PHE A 127 7.02 2.14 -10.58
C PHE A 127 6.90 3.59 -11.02
N LYS A 128 6.10 3.82 -12.05
CA LYS A 128 5.66 5.15 -12.45
C LYS A 128 4.36 5.46 -11.74
N VAL A 129 4.42 6.36 -10.75
CA VAL A 129 3.30 6.72 -9.88
C VAL A 129 2.80 8.11 -10.24
N ARG A 130 1.55 8.22 -10.65
CA ARG A 130 0.88 9.52 -10.85
C ARG A 130 0.36 10.03 -9.51
N ARG A 131 0.72 11.25 -9.13
CA ARG A 131 0.37 11.80 -7.80
C ARG A 131 -1.10 12.21 -7.71
N GLN A 132 -1.71 11.99 -6.55
CA GLN A 132 -2.99 12.61 -6.21
C GLN A 132 -2.80 14.12 -6.03
N ALA A 133 -3.65 14.93 -6.66
CA ALA A 133 -3.55 16.38 -6.51
C ALA A 133 -3.90 16.80 -5.09
N PRO A 134 -3.15 17.77 -4.50
CA PRO A 134 -3.45 18.28 -3.17
C PRO A 134 -4.82 18.96 -3.17
N LEU A 135 -5.45 19.04 -1.99
CA LEU A 135 -6.68 19.80 -1.81
C LEU A 135 -6.47 21.26 -2.28
N PRO A 136 -7.35 21.82 -3.14
CA PRO A 136 -7.24 23.20 -3.60
C PRO A 136 -7.21 24.20 -2.45
N LYS A 137 -6.46 25.29 -2.63
CA LYS A 137 -6.41 26.40 -1.66
C LYS A 137 -7.82 26.93 -1.41
N GLY A 138 -8.16 27.16 -0.14
CA GLY A 138 -9.49 27.63 0.28
C GLY A 138 -10.49 26.54 0.65
N LYS A 139 -10.19 25.26 0.39
CA LYS A 139 -10.99 24.14 0.89
C LYS A 139 -10.40 23.57 2.18
N ASN A 140 -11.29 23.20 3.11
CA ASN A 140 -10.90 22.60 4.38
C ASN A 140 -11.05 21.08 4.33
N ASP A 141 -10.21 20.39 5.10
CA ASP A 141 -10.29 18.94 5.32
C ASP A 141 -11.24 18.66 6.50
N PRO A 142 -12.46 18.13 6.24
CA PRO A 142 -13.41 17.80 7.30
C PRO A 142 -12.93 16.66 8.22
N PHE A 143 -11.94 15.87 7.80
CA PHE A 143 -11.40 14.76 8.58
C PHE A 143 -10.32 15.20 9.56
N ARG A 144 -9.77 16.41 9.40
CA ARG A 144 -8.69 16.94 10.26
C ARG A 144 -9.08 17.00 11.75
N ARG A 145 -10.37 17.10 12.06
CA ARG A 145 -10.88 17.10 13.44
C ARG A 145 -10.90 15.71 14.10
N PHE A 146 -10.76 14.63 13.33
CA PHE A 146 -10.81 13.26 13.82
C PHE A 146 -9.39 12.67 13.89
N THR A 147 -8.66 12.95 14.97
CA THR A 147 -7.25 12.53 15.12
C THR A 147 -7.05 11.01 15.04
N TYR A 148 -8.06 10.22 15.42
CA TYR A 148 -8.03 8.76 15.40
C TYR A 148 -8.45 8.14 14.06
N PHE A 149 -8.95 8.95 13.11
CA PHE A 149 -9.34 8.47 11.80
C PHE A 149 -8.29 8.94 10.78
N PRO A 150 -7.44 8.04 10.24
CA PRO A 150 -6.29 8.41 9.41
C PRO A 150 -6.69 8.77 7.97
N ALA A 151 -7.74 9.59 7.84
CA ALA A 151 -8.25 10.11 6.60
C ALA A 151 -7.72 11.52 6.34
N THR A 152 -7.42 11.79 5.08
CA THR A 152 -7.02 13.12 4.64
C THR A 152 -7.74 13.44 3.35
N THR A 153 -8.20 14.68 3.22
CA THR A 153 -8.87 15.12 2.01
C THR A 153 -7.86 15.57 0.96
N TYR A 154 -8.00 15.03 -0.24
CA TYR A 154 -7.27 15.41 -1.45
C TYR A 154 -8.24 15.96 -2.50
N SER A 155 -7.70 16.55 -3.57
CA SER A 155 -8.50 16.78 -4.78
C SER A 155 -8.93 15.43 -5.36
N SER A 156 -10.08 15.38 -6.03
CA SER A 156 -10.46 14.19 -6.83
C SER A 156 -9.50 13.96 -8.00
N LYS A 157 -8.82 15.00 -8.49
CA LYS A 157 -7.95 14.90 -9.67
C LYS A 157 -6.58 14.30 -9.34
N MET A 158 -5.98 13.63 -10.33
CA MET A 158 -4.56 13.29 -10.34
C MET A 158 -3.76 14.45 -10.97
N LEU A 159 -2.52 14.64 -10.55
CA LEU A 159 -1.57 15.54 -11.22
C LEU A 159 -1.03 14.88 -12.48
N ASP A 160 -0.60 15.67 -13.46
CA ASP A 160 0.12 15.15 -14.63
C ASP A 160 1.55 14.70 -14.29
N GLU A 161 2.07 15.16 -13.14
CA GLU A 161 3.36 14.74 -12.61
C GLU A 161 3.40 13.23 -12.31
N VAL A 162 4.44 12.57 -12.82
CA VAL A 162 4.71 11.16 -12.61
C VAL A 162 6.02 11.00 -11.87
N ASP A 163 5.96 10.36 -10.71
CA ASP A 163 7.12 9.94 -9.95
C ASP A 163 7.64 8.61 -10.44
N VAL A 164 8.96 8.48 -10.59
CA VAL A 164 9.62 7.20 -10.83
C VAL A 164 10.24 6.76 -9.52
N ILE A 165 9.73 5.68 -8.92
CA ILE A 165 10.13 5.23 -7.59
C ILE A 165 10.47 3.75 -7.58
N HIS A 166 11.40 3.36 -6.71
CA HIS A 166 11.62 1.97 -6.36
C HIS A 166 10.53 1.49 -5.38
N PRO A 167 10.08 0.22 -5.41
CA PRO A 167 9.05 -0.29 -4.51
C PRO A 167 9.34 -0.11 -3.02
N SER A 168 10.63 -0.08 -2.62
CA SER A 168 11.03 0.18 -1.23
C SER A 168 10.65 1.58 -0.71
N SER A 169 10.37 2.54 -1.60
CA SER A 169 9.92 3.88 -1.22
C SER A 169 8.43 3.94 -0.86
N ILE A 170 7.69 2.85 -1.10
CA ILE A 170 6.27 2.74 -0.75
C ILE A 170 6.13 2.47 0.75
N ILE A 171 5.32 3.30 1.39
CA ILE A 171 4.94 3.20 2.80
C ILE A 171 3.83 2.14 2.95
N GLY A 172 2.90 2.11 2.00
CA GLY A 172 1.86 1.09 1.85
C GLY A 172 0.70 1.58 0.99
N HIS A 173 -0.40 0.84 0.99
CA HIS A 173 -1.59 1.15 0.20
C HIS A 173 -2.52 2.17 0.88
N TYR A 174 -3.36 2.81 0.09
CA TYR A 174 -4.47 3.61 0.61
C TYR A 174 -5.78 3.27 -0.10
N ALA A 175 -6.89 3.51 0.59
CA ALA A 175 -8.22 3.51 0.01
C ALA A 175 -8.60 4.94 -0.39
N ARG A 176 -9.28 5.08 -1.52
CA ARG A 176 -9.74 6.35 -2.08
C ARG A 176 -11.25 6.32 -2.28
N PHE A 177 -11.94 7.37 -1.85
CA PHE A 177 -13.36 7.55 -2.14
C PHE A 177 -13.64 8.98 -2.56
N GLU A 178 -14.22 9.15 -3.75
CA GLU A 178 -14.65 10.46 -4.25
C GLU A 178 -16.02 10.79 -3.65
N PHE A 179 -16.05 11.74 -2.72
CA PHE A 179 -17.29 12.12 -2.02
C PHE A 179 -17.87 13.45 -2.51
N SER A 180 -17.15 14.18 -3.35
CA SER A 180 -17.65 15.33 -4.10
C SER A 180 -16.83 15.51 -5.39
N GLU A 181 -17.36 16.23 -6.38
CA GLU A 181 -16.74 16.38 -7.71
C GLU A 181 -15.26 16.79 -7.68
N GLU A 182 -14.85 17.55 -6.67
CA GLU A 182 -13.48 18.04 -6.53
C GLU A 182 -12.72 17.50 -5.32
N ARG A 183 -13.29 16.57 -4.54
CA ARG A 183 -12.65 16.04 -3.34
C ARG A 183 -12.74 14.53 -3.22
N ALA A 184 -11.60 13.93 -2.94
CA ALA A 184 -11.50 12.54 -2.55
C ALA A 184 -10.98 12.46 -1.11
N VAL A 185 -11.52 11.52 -0.35
CA VAL A 185 -10.92 11.11 0.91
C VAL A 185 -9.92 10.01 0.62
N VAL A 186 -8.73 10.15 1.20
CA VAL A 186 -7.66 9.16 1.16
C VAL A 186 -7.51 8.61 2.57
N LEU A 187 -7.68 7.30 2.72
CA LEU A 187 -7.50 6.58 3.97
C LEU A 187 -6.25 5.71 3.87
N ASN A 188 -5.24 6.03 4.68
CA ASN A 188 -4.03 5.21 4.74
C ASN A 188 -4.33 3.85 5.37
N LEU A 189 -4.10 2.76 4.62
CA LEU A 189 -4.34 1.38 5.09
C LEU A 189 -3.10 0.76 5.76
N SER A 190 -1.97 1.46 5.72
CA SER A 190 -0.67 1.02 6.24
C SER A 190 -0.38 1.51 7.67
N ARG A 191 -1.42 1.90 8.41
CA ARG A 191 -1.25 2.26 9.82
C ARG A 191 -1.45 1.08 10.73
#